data_AF-A0A2V8PYW5-F1
#
_entry.id   AF-A0A2V8PYW5-F1
#
_cell.length_a   1.000
_cell.length_b   1.000
_cell.length_c   1.000
_cell.angle_alpha   90.00
_cell.angle_beta   90.00
_cell.angle_gamma   90.00
#
_symmetry.space_group_name_H-M   'P 1'
#
loop_
_entity.id
_entity.type
_entity.pdbx_description
1 polymer ?
#
loop_
_entity_poly.entity_id
_entity_poly.type
_entity_poly.pdbx_seq_one_letter_code
_entity_poly.pdbx_strand_id
1 'polypeptide(L)'
;MTSPSPFRNYGRVIKHFASTRAAEVLALQASPILGTVLGGFNLERSSFIRLGLLLLGSLMLTAHVFVFNDWAGQSSDNRDPRRAVLVFARRGISNRQVVRVATAFLILANVIFAAVGIPAILLGAAIAALSLLYSCSPAFGKSTPIMASTNHLLGGALHFLLGYTLFRPLEAKGLLISLFFGLVFAGGHLNQEVRDYDGDLLTGIRTSAVAFGCRRTFLASLLTFTAAYAMLAALAELGILPRLLLWTMTLWPLHVAWSIRALQHGLGFETAVWMQRRYRFLFACIGLVMLVR
;
A
#
# COMPACT_ATOMS: atom_id res chain seq x y z
N MET A 1 20.96 6.48 -38.61
CA MET A 1 20.67 6.48 -37.16
C MET A 1 19.64 5.40 -36.87
N THR A 2 20.05 4.28 -36.28
CA THR A 2 19.15 3.18 -35.94
C THR A 2 18.32 3.57 -34.71
N SER A 3 16.99 3.58 -34.85
CA SER A 3 16.11 3.83 -33.71
C SER A 3 16.31 2.69 -32.68
N PRO A 4 16.47 3.00 -31.38
CA PRO A 4 16.65 1.98 -30.37
C PRO A 4 15.44 1.04 -30.34
N SER A 5 15.69 -0.26 -30.23
CA SER A 5 14.63 -1.27 -30.26
C SER A 5 13.56 -0.99 -29.20
N PRO A 6 12.26 -1.22 -29.49
CA PRO A 6 11.17 -1.03 -28.54
C PRO A 6 11.40 -1.75 -27.21
N PHE A 7 11.99 -2.94 -27.24
CA PHE A 7 12.31 -3.74 -26.06
C PHE A 7 13.34 -3.07 -25.14
N ARG A 8 14.40 -2.47 -25.70
CA ARG A 8 15.39 -1.72 -24.91
C ARG A 8 14.75 -0.53 -24.20
N ASN A 9 13.69 0.02 -24.76
CA ASN A 9 12.95 1.13 -24.16
C ASN A 9 12.07 0.69 -22.99
N TYR A 10 11.37 -0.45 -23.07
CA TYR A 10 10.57 -0.96 -21.96
C TYR A 10 11.44 -1.43 -20.79
N GLY A 11 12.61 -2.02 -21.06
CA GLY A 11 13.58 -2.37 -20.02
C GLY A 11 14.05 -1.17 -19.19
N ARG A 12 14.14 0.03 -19.80
CA ARG A 12 14.47 1.27 -19.06
C ARG A 12 13.35 1.69 -18.11
N VAL A 13 12.08 1.54 -18.50
CA VAL A 13 10.92 1.82 -17.62
C VAL A 13 10.96 0.91 -16.41
N ILE A 14 11.11 -0.40 -16.61
CA ILE A 14 11.11 -1.40 -15.54
C ILE A 14 12.30 -1.17 -14.61
N LYS A 15 13.50 -0.94 -15.15
CA LYS A 15 14.70 -0.66 -14.34
C LYS A 15 14.53 0.59 -13.49
N HIS A 16 14.02 1.69 -14.07
CA HIS A 16 13.78 2.92 -13.34
C HIS A 16 12.73 2.72 -12.25
N PHE A 17 11.59 2.11 -12.58
CA PHE A 17 10.54 1.76 -11.63
C PHE A 17 11.06 0.90 -10.46
N ALA A 18 11.80 -0.17 -10.76
CA ALA A 18 12.35 -1.04 -9.73
C ALA A 18 13.30 -0.27 -8.79
N SER A 19 14.10 0.64 -9.32
CA SER A 19 15.02 1.45 -8.50
C SER A 19 14.32 2.43 -7.56
N THR A 20 13.05 2.80 -7.82
CA THR A 20 12.32 3.82 -7.06
C THR A 20 11.17 3.28 -6.23
N ARG A 21 10.63 2.09 -6.57
CA ARG A 21 9.39 1.56 -5.99
C ARG A 21 9.47 0.09 -5.53
N ALA A 22 10.57 -0.62 -5.77
CA ALA A 22 10.63 -2.05 -5.46
C ALA A 22 10.42 -2.34 -3.96
N ALA A 23 10.97 -1.51 -3.08
CA ALA A 23 10.80 -1.70 -1.63
C ALA A 23 9.33 -1.57 -1.21
N GLU A 24 8.59 -0.61 -1.75
CA GLU A 24 7.17 -0.41 -1.50
C GLU A 24 6.32 -1.56 -2.06
N VAL A 25 6.62 -1.99 -3.29
CA VAL A 25 5.93 -3.13 -3.93
C VAL A 25 6.12 -4.40 -3.12
N LEU A 26 7.35 -4.68 -2.69
CA LEU A 26 7.68 -5.86 -1.89
C LEU A 26 7.05 -5.80 -0.49
N ALA A 27 7.08 -4.63 0.16
CA ALA A 27 6.44 -4.44 1.45
C ALA A 27 4.92 -4.70 1.39
N LEU A 28 4.26 -4.30 0.29
CA LEU A 28 2.82 -4.56 0.10
C LEU A 28 2.49 -6.03 -0.12
N GLN A 29 3.46 -6.89 -0.47
CA GLN A 29 3.22 -8.34 -0.58
C GLN A 29 3.04 -9.00 0.80
N ALA A 30 3.43 -8.35 1.90
CA ALA A 30 3.20 -8.89 3.23
C ALA A 30 1.71 -9.13 3.50
N SER A 31 0.82 -8.26 3.00
CA SER A 31 -0.63 -8.36 3.21
C SER A 31 -1.26 -9.60 2.56
N PRO A 32 -1.08 -9.87 1.25
CA PRO A 32 -1.58 -11.11 0.65
C PRO A 32 -0.88 -12.36 1.20
N ILE A 33 0.40 -12.30 1.57
CA ILE A 33 1.08 -13.43 2.22
C ILE A 33 0.39 -13.78 3.56
N LEU A 34 0.18 -12.77 4.41
CA LEU A 34 -0.51 -12.95 5.70
C LEU A 34 -1.95 -13.41 5.49
N GLY A 35 -2.64 -12.86 4.49
CA GLY A 35 -3.95 -13.33 4.05
C GLY A 35 -3.94 -14.81 3.74
N THR A 36 -3.02 -15.29 2.92
CA THR A 36 -2.91 -16.70 2.55
C THR A 36 -2.63 -17.60 3.76
N VAL A 37 -1.71 -17.21 4.65
CA VAL A 37 -1.39 -18.00 5.85
C VAL A 37 -2.60 -18.10 6.78
N LEU A 38 -3.26 -16.98 7.06
CA LEU A 38 -4.45 -16.92 7.91
C LEU A 38 -5.68 -17.54 7.23
N GLY A 39 -5.68 -17.61 5.90
CA GLY A 39 -6.65 -18.35 5.09
C GLY A 39 -6.48 -19.87 5.15
N GLY A 40 -5.45 -20.40 5.82
CA GLY A 40 -5.28 -21.85 5.99
C GLY A 40 -4.33 -22.49 4.98
N PHE A 41 -3.28 -21.77 4.55
CA PHE A 41 -2.20 -22.34 3.76
C PHE A 41 -1.69 -23.68 4.33
N ASN A 42 -1.44 -24.64 3.43
CA ASN A 42 -0.87 -25.96 3.73
C ASN A 42 0.40 -26.20 2.89
N LEU A 43 1.22 -27.18 3.29
CA LEU A 43 2.53 -27.46 2.67
C LEU A 43 2.45 -28.36 1.42
N GLU A 44 1.28 -28.45 0.78
CA GLU A 44 1.11 -29.23 -0.45
C GLU A 44 1.68 -28.48 -1.67
N ARG A 45 2.18 -29.23 -2.65
CA ARG A 45 2.71 -28.67 -3.91
C ARG A 45 1.70 -27.77 -4.62
N SER A 46 0.42 -28.16 -4.64
CA SER A 46 -0.69 -27.40 -5.21
C SER A 46 -0.83 -26.01 -4.56
N SER A 47 -0.71 -25.95 -3.23
CA SER A 47 -0.79 -24.72 -2.45
C SER A 47 0.38 -23.78 -2.74
N PHE A 48 1.60 -24.32 -2.88
CA PHE A 48 2.75 -23.52 -3.30
C PHE A 48 2.60 -22.94 -4.70
N ILE A 49 2.08 -23.71 -5.66
CA ILE A 49 1.82 -23.23 -7.03
C ILE A 49 0.79 -22.10 -7.00
N ARG A 50 -0.32 -22.29 -6.28
CA ARG A 50 -1.38 -21.29 -6.12
C ARG A 50 -0.89 -20.01 -5.46
N LEU A 51 -0.11 -20.13 -4.39
CA LEU A 51 0.54 -19.00 -3.73
C LEU A 51 1.51 -18.28 -4.68
N GLY A 52 2.35 -19.03 -5.40
CA GLY A 52 3.29 -18.46 -6.37
C GLY A 52 2.59 -17.66 -7.47
N LEU A 53 1.51 -18.20 -8.04
CA LEU A 53 0.68 -17.49 -9.00
C LEU A 53 0.03 -16.25 -8.39
N LEU A 54 -0.58 -16.37 -7.20
CA LEU A 54 -1.19 -15.23 -6.51
C LEU A 54 -0.19 -14.10 -6.28
N LEU A 55 1.00 -14.41 -5.75
CA LEU A 55 2.04 -13.42 -5.48
C LEU A 55 2.58 -12.80 -6.76
N LEU A 56 2.75 -13.58 -7.84
CA LEU A 56 3.16 -13.03 -9.13
C LEU A 56 2.10 -12.07 -9.68
N GLY A 57 0.83 -12.46 -9.65
CA GLY A 57 -0.29 -11.60 -10.06
C GLY A 57 -0.39 -10.34 -9.21
N SER A 58 -0.24 -10.47 -7.89
CA SER A 58 -0.21 -9.35 -6.93
C SER A 58 0.96 -8.40 -7.19
N LEU A 59 2.17 -8.92 -7.44
CA LEU A 59 3.33 -8.11 -7.81
C LEU A 59 3.09 -7.31 -9.10
N MET A 60 2.52 -7.94 -10.13
CA MET A 60 2.18 -7.25 -11.38
C MET A 60 1.10 -6.19 -11.16
N LEU A 61 0.07 -6.50 -10.37
CA LEU A 61 -0.98 -5.56 -10.04
C LEU A 61 -0.43 -4.35 -9.26
N THR A 62 0.34 -4.57 -8.20
CA THR A 62 0.94 -3.49 -7.41
C THR A 62 1.92 -2.67 -8.27
N ALA A 63 2.68 -3.31 -9.16
CA ALA A 63 3.52 -2.59 -10.12
C ALA A 63 2.70 -1.71 -11.06
N HIS A 64 1.57 -2.20 -11.59
CA HIS A 64 0.62 -1.38 -12.33
C HIS A 64 0.16 -0.17 -11.50
N VAL A 65 -0.29 -0.38 -10.26
CA VAL A 65 -0.78 0.68 -9.38
C VAL A 65 0.23 1.82 -9.26
N PHE A 66 1.49 1.51 -8.94
CA PHE A 66 2.52 2.54 -8.78
C PHE A 66 2.93 3.19 -10.11
N VAL A 67 3.16 2.41 -11.18
CA VAL A 67 3.55 2.97 -12.48
C VAL A 67 2.44 3.87 -13.03
N PHE A 68 1.18 3.47 -12.87
CA PHE A 68 0.02 4.26 -13.29
C PHE A 68 -0.12 5.54 -12.46
N ASN A 69 0.03 5.45 -11.13
CA ASN A 69 0.01 6.62 -10.26
C ASN A 69 1.13 7.63 -10.61
N ASP A 70 2.35 7.15 -10.85
CA ASP A 70 3.49 8.01 -11.23
C ASP A 70 3.28 8.67 -12.60
N TRP A 71 2.64 7.96 -13.54
CA TRP A 71 2.23 8.53 -14.82
C TRP A 71 1.16 9.61 -14.66
N ALA A 72 0.10 9.35 -13.91
CA ALA A 72 -0.99 10.29 -13.68
C ALA A 72 -0.52 11.54 -12.90
N GLY A 73 0.43 11.36 -11.98
CA GLY A 73 1.01 12.42 -11.15
C GLY A 73 2.19 13.19 -11.76
N GLN A 74 2.64 12.85 -12.97
CA GLN A 74 3.91 13.37 -13.50
C GLN A 74 4.01 14.92 -13.56
N SER A 75 2.89 15.61 -13.78
CA SER A 75 2.88 17.08 -13.91
C SER A 75 3.00 17.78 -12.56
N SER A 76 2.44 17.20 -11.49
CA SER A 76 2.69 17.65 -10.12
C SER A 76 4.10 17.30 -9.70
N ASP A 77 4.54 16.06 -9.96
CA ASP A 77 5.82 15.57 -9.44
C ASP A 77 7.02 16.26 -10.09
N ASN A 78 6.89 16.75 -11.33
CA ASN A 78 7.92 17.57 -11.98
C ASN A 78 8.13 18.95 -11.32
N ARG A 79 7.13 19.45 -10.58
CA ARG A 79 7.17 20.75 -9.88
C ARG A 79 7.66 20.63 -8.44
N ASP A 80 7.66 19.43 -7.87
CA ASP A 80 8.26 19.14 -6.56
C ASP A 80 9.75 18.80 -6.72
N PRO A 81 10.68 19.60 -6.17
CA PRO A 81 12.12 19.34 -6.26
C PRO A 81 12.55 17.96 -5.77
N ARG A 82 11.88 17.40 -4.75
CA ARG A 82 12.21 16.08 -4.18
C ARG A 82 11.75 14.95 -5.09
N ARG A 83 10.60 15.10 -5.76
CA ARG A 83 10.01 14.06 -6.63
C ARG A 83 10.45 14.18 -8.09
N ALA A 84 10.85 15.37 -8.56
CA ALA A 84 11.21 15.61 -9.96
C ALA A 84 12.30 14.65 -10.46
N VAL A 85 13.29 14.30 -9.63
CA VAL A 85 14.38 13.36 -9.98
C VAL A 85 13.91 11.93 -10.24
N LEU A 86 12.70 11.59 -9.78
CA LEU A 86 12.06 10.28 -9.92
C LEU A 86 11.13 10.21 -11.13
N VAL A 87 10.80 11.35 -11.77
CA VAL A 87 9.87 11.39 -12.90
C VAL A 87 10.47 10.73 -14.14
N PHE A 88 9.73 9.82 -14.76
CA PHE A 88 10.15 9.10 -15.97
C PHE A 88 10.64 10.02 -17.10
N ALA A 89 9.96 11.15 -17.31
CA ALA A 89 10.32 12.12 -18.35
C ALA A 89 11.76 12.68 -18.19
N ARG A 90 12.23 12.87 -16.94
CA ARG A 90 13.61 13.31 -16.66
C ARG A 90 14.67 12.25 -17.00
N ARG A 91 14.25 11.01 -17.25
CA ARG A 91 15.10 9.90 -17.70
C ARG A 91 14.99 9.63 -19.21
N GLY A 92 14.35 10.52 -19.96
CA GLY A 92 14.12 10.36 -21.40
C GLY A 92 13.15 9.19 -21.71
N ILE A 93 12.27 8.86 -20.77
CA ILE A 93 11.21 7.87 -20.93
C ILE A 93 9.92 8.61 -21.24
N SER A 94 9.26 8.25 -22.33
CA SER A 94 8.04 8.91 -22.80
C SER A 94 6.79 8.38 -22.09
N ASN A 95 5.76 9.23 -21.97
CA ASN A 95 4.47 8.88 -21.35
C ASN A 95 3.82 7.66 -21.98
N ARG A 96 3.93 7.52 -23.32
CA ARG A 96 3.40 6.35 -24.05
C ARG A 96 4.06 5.05 -23.60
N GLN A 97 5.36 5.08 -23.29
CA GLN A 97 6.07 3.90 -22.78
C GLN A 97 5.61 3.53 -21.37
N VAL A 98 5.44 4.52 -20.50
CA VAL A 98 4.97 4.30 -19.12
C VAL A 98 3.56 3.71 -19.11
N VAL A 99 2.63 4.28 -19.89
CA VAL A 99 1.26 3.75 -20.02
C VAL A 99 1.26 2.32 -20.54
N ARG A 100 2.01 2.02 -21.60
CA ARG A 100 2.07 0.66 -22.15
C ARG A 100 2.58 -0.35 -21.13
N VAL A 101 3.60 0.01 -20.34
CA VAL A 101 4.10 -0.86 -19.26
C VAL A 101 3.08 -1.03 -18.15
N ALA A 102 2.42 0.05 -17.71
CA ALA A 102 1.34 -0.04 -16.72
C ALA A 102 0.20 -0.94 -17.21
N THR A 103 -0.25 -0.78 -18.46
CA THR A 103 -1.29 -1.63 -19.07
C THR A 103 -0.84 -3.08 -19.19
N ALA A 104 0.40 -3.33 -19.61
CA ALA A 104 0.94 -4.69 -19.70
C ALA A 104 0.97 -5.39 -18.33
N PHE A 105 1.37 -4.69 -17.27
CA PHE A 105 1.32 -5.21 -15.91
C PHE A 105 -0.12 -5.55 -15.47
N LEU A 106 -1.10 -4.70 -15.78
CA LEU A 106 -2.51 -4.98 -15.46
C LEU A 106 -3.04 -6.22 -16.21
N ILE A 107 -2.76 -6.33 -17.51
CA ILE A 107 -3.16 -7.48 -18.32
C ILE A 107 -2.54 -8.76 -17.75
N LEU A 108 -1.23 -8.74 -17.49
CA LEU A 108 -0.53 -9.90 -16.95
C LEU A 108 -1.07 -10.31 -15.57
N ALA A 109 -1.35 -9.34 -14.69
CA ALA A 109 -1.98 -9.61 -13.40
C ALA A 109 -3.33 -10.33 -13.55
N ASN A 110 -4.20 -9.86 -14.44
CA ASN A 110 -5.51 -10.48 -14.67
C ASN A 110 -5.41 -11.88 -15.30
N VAL A 111 -4.49 -12.09 -16.24
CA VAL A 111 -4.23 -13.42 -16.82
C VAL A 111 -3.78 -14.40 -15.74
N ILE A 112 -2.89 -13.97 -14.84
CA ILE A 112 -2.42 -14.81 -13.73
C ILE A 112 -3.56 -15.07 -12.73
N PHE A 113 -4.35 -14.05 -12.37
CA PHE A 113 -5.49 -14.24 -11.47
C PHE A 113 -6.57 -15.15 -12.04
N ALA A 114 -6.74 -15.19 -13.36
CA ALA A 114 -7.63 -16.15 -14.00
C ALA A 114 -7.20 -17.60 -13.76
N ALA A 115 -5.89 -17.87 -13.66
CA ALA A 115 -5.37 -19.19 -13.28
C ALA A 115 -5.50 -19.48 -11.77
N VAL A 116 -5.68 -18.46 -10.93
CA VAL A 116 -5.87 -18.61 -9.48
C VAL A 116 -7.34 -18.86 -9.15
N GLY A 117 -8.26 -18.08 -9.74
CA GLY A 117 -9.70 -18.23 -9.58
C GLY A 117 -10.48 -16.91 -9.59
N ILE A 118 -11.81 -17.01 -9.70
CA ILE A 118 -12.72 -15.87 -9.80
C ILE A 118 -12.54 -14.83 -8.66
N PRO A 119 -12.40 -15.22 -7.37
CA PRO A 119 -12.18 -14.24 -6.30
C PRO A 119 -10.95 -13.35 -6.53
N ALA A 120 -9.86 -13.93 -7.04
CA ALA A 120 -8.64 -13.17 -7.32
C ALA A 120 -8.83 -12.16 -8.45
N ILE A 121 -9.60 -12.50 -9.50
CA ILE A 121 -9.95 -11.56 -10.58
C ILE A 121 -10.77 -10.39 -10.01
N LEU A 122 -11.83 -10.68 -9.23
CA LEU A 122 -12.73 -9.65 -8.71
C LEU A 122 -12.01 -8.71 -7.74
N LEU A 123 -11.22 -9.26 -6.82
CA LEU A 123 -10.43 -8.47 -5.88
C LEU A 123 -9.32 -7.68 -6.58
N GLY A 124 -8.63 -8.29 -7.56
CA GLY A 124 -7.64 -7.61 -8.38
C GLY A 124 -8.23 -6.45 -9.18
N ALA A 125 -9.41 -6.65 -9.78
CA ALA A 125 -10.14 -5.60 -10.49
C ALA A 125 -10.59 -4.48 -9.54
N ALA A 126 -11.06 -4.80 -8.33
CA ALA A 126 -11.41 -3.82 -7.32
C ALA A 126 -10.19 -2.97 -6.91
N ILE A 127 -9.02 -3.59 -6.67
CA ILE A 127 -7.78 -2.87 -6.37
C ILE A 127 -7.36 -1.96 -7.55
N ALA A 128 -7.45 -2.45 -8.79
CA ALA A 128 -7.16 -1.65 -9.98
C ALA A 128 -8.11 -0.45 -10.12
N ALA A 129 -9.40 -0.65 -9.81
CA ALA A 129 -10.40 0.43 -9.80
C ALA A 129 -10.08 1.48 -8.73
N LEU A 130 -9.71 1.07 -7.50
CA LEU A 130 -9.27 2.00 -6.45
C LEU A 130 -8.00 2.77 -6.86
N SER A 131 -7.08 2.14 -7.58
CA SER A 131 -5.89 2.80 -8.12
C SER A 131 -6.24 3.86 -9.16
N LEU A 132 -7.18 3.56 -10.06
CA LEU A 132 -7.69 4.51 -11.04
C LEU A 132 -8.39 5.69 -10.36
N LEU A 133 -9.27 5.41 -9.39
CA LEU A 133 -9.97 6.44 -8.61
C LEU A 133 -8.97 7.33 -7.86
N TYR A 134 -7.98 6.74 -7.18
CA TYR A 134 -6.94 7.48 -6.47
C TYR A 134 -6.14 8.42 -7.38
N SER A 135 -5.78 7.92 -8.57
CA SER A 135 -4.86 8.62 -9.47
C SER A 135 -5.56 9.69 -10.31
N CYS A 136 -6.82 9.47 -10.67
CA CYS A 136 -7.51 10.26 -11.69
C CYS A 136 -8.83 10.91 -11.23
N SER A 137 -9.43 10.48 -10.12
CA SER A 137 -10.71 11.03 -9.68
C SER A 137 -10.55 12.38 -8.96
N PRO A 138 -11.35 13.40 -9.29
CA PRO A 138 -11.39 14.64 -8.50
C PRO A 138 -12.12 14.48 -7.15
N ALA A 139 -12.96 13.44 -7.01
CA ALA A 139 -13.80 13.21 -5.83
C ALA A 139 -13.28 12.07 -4.92
N PHE A 140 -12.50 11.14 -5.47
CA PHE A 140 -11.96 9.99 -4.75
C PHE A 140 -10.43 9.90 -4.85
N GLY A 141 -9.80 10.93 -5.40
CA GLY A 141 -8.38 10.94 -5.71
C GLY A 141 -7.50 11.41 -4.56
N LYS A 142 -6.19 11.38 -4.82
CA LYS A 142 -5.15 11.87 -3.89
C LYS A 142 -5.33 13.33 -3.45
N SER A 143 -6.03 14.13 -4.26
CA SER A 143 -6.31 15.55 -3.98
C SER A 143 -7.61 15.79 -3.20
N THR A 144 -8.28 14.73 -2.75
CA THR A 144 -9.52 14.83 -1.97
C THR A 144 -9.25 14.42 -0.52
N PRO A 145 -9.27 15.39 0.43
CA PRO A 145 -9.03 15.10 1.84
C PRO A 145 -9.97 14.01 2.35
N ILE A 146 -9.48 13.18 3.27
CA ILE A 146 -10.18 12.00 3.83
C ILE A 146 -10.36 10.87 2.80
N MET A 147 -10.90 11.16 1.62
CA MET A 147 -11.18 10.15 0.59
C MET A 147 -9.93 9.40 0.12
N ALA A 148 -8.81 10.10 0.00
CA ALA A 148 -7.52 9.47 -0.29
C ALA A 148 -7.14 8.39 0.75
N SER A 149 -7.40 8.66 2.04
CA SER A 149 -7.13 7.71 3.13
C SER A 149 -8.19 6.60 3.20
N THR A 150 -9.45 6.88 2.88
CA THR A 150 -10.50 5.86 2.70
C THR A 150 -10.14 4.89 1.56
N ASN A 151 -9.59 5.40 0.45
CA ASN A 151 -9.13 4.56 -0.64
C ASN A 151 -7.99 3.63 -0.20
N HIS A 152 -7.07 4.12 0.65
CA HIS A 152 -6.03 3.30 1.25
C HIS A 152 -6.60 2.29 2.26
N LEU A 153 -7.63 2.63 3.04
CA LEU A 153 -8.30 1.68 3.91
C LEU A 153 -8.86 0.49 3.12
N LEU A 154 -9.63 0.79 2.07
CA LEU A 154 -10.20 -0.24 1.19
C LEU A 154 -9.10 -1.01 0.47
N GLY A 155 -8.07 -0.33 -0.03
CA GLY A 155 -6.92 -0.96 -0.67
C GLY A 155 -6.21 -1.95 0.24
N GLY A 156 -5.95 -1.59 1.50
CA GLY A 156 -5.27 -2.46 2.46
C GLY A 156 -6.10 -3.70 2.78
N ALA A 157 -7.40 -3.52 2.99
CA ALA A 157 -8.32 -4.62 3.21
C ALA A 157 -8.38 -5.57 2.00
N LEU A 158 -8.48 -5.04 0.78
CA LEU A 158 -8.53 -5.85 -0.43
C LEU A 158 -7.24 -6.64 -0.69
N HIS A 159 -6.05 -6.06 -0.43
CA HIS A 159 -4.78 -6.79 -0.57
C HIS A 159 -4.68 -7.96 0.41
N PHE A 160 -5.19 -7.83 1.64
CA PHE A 160 -5.31 -8.96 2.57
C PHE A 160 -6.30 -10.01 2.05
N LEU A 161 -7.50 -9.59 1.64
CA LEU A 161 -8.54 -10.50 1.15
C LEU A 161 -8.10 -11.26 -0.11
N LEU A 162 -7.26 -10.64 -0.96
CA LEU A 162 -6.68 -11.29 -2.12
C LEU A 162 -5.89 -12.55 -1.73
N GLY A 163 -5.14 -12.47 -0.63
CA GLY A 163 -4.46 -13.62 -0.01
C GLY A 163 -5.39 -14.60 0.68
N TYR A 164 -6.29 -14.09 1.51
CA TYR A 164 -7.20 -14.87 2.34
C TYR A 164 -8.11 -15.78 1.50
N THR A 165 -8.63 -15.22 0.41
CA THR A 165 -9.60 -15.91 -0.46
C THR A 165 -8.99 -17.03 -1.30
N LEU A 166 -7.68 -17.25 -1.21
CA LEU A 166 -7.00 -18.36 -1.87
C LEU A 166 -7.41 -19.72 -1.28
N PHE A 167 -7.67 -19.77 0.03
CA PHE A 167 -7.95 -21.01 0.77
C PHE A 167 -9.23 -20.95 1.62
N ARG A 168 -9.86 -19.78 1.74
CA ARG A 168 -11.12 -19.59 2.49
C ARG A 168 -12.13 -18.78 1.68
N PRO A 169 -13.44 -19.04 1.81
CA PRO A 169 -14.45 -18.13 1.28
C PRO A 169 -14.42 -16.78 2.03
N LEU A 170 -15.02 -15.75 1.43
CA LEU A 170 -15.27 -14.50 2.14
C LEU A 170 -16.25 -14.75 3.29
N GLU A 171 -15.79 -14.56 4.51
CA GLU A 171 -16.57 -14.73 5.74
C GLU A 171 -16.27 -13.59 6.73
N ALA A 172 -17.11 -13.45 7.75
CA ALA A 172 -17.00 -12.36 8.73
C ALA A 172 -15.60 -12.25 9.36
N LYS A 173 -14.96 -13.38 9.69
CA LYS A 173 -13.60 -13.39 10.25
C LYS A 173 -12.58 -12.77 9.29
N GLY A 174 -12.59 -13.16 8.02
CA GLY A 174 -11.71 -12.60 6.99
C GLY A 174 -11.94 -11.10 6.77
N LEU A 175 -13.21 -10.65 6.81
CA LEU A 175 -13.56 -9.23 6.69
C LEU A 175 -13.09 -8.39 7.90
N LEU A 176 -13.20 -8.94 9.11
CA LEU A 176 -12.69 -8.27 10.30
C LEU A 176 -11.16 -8.16 10.26
N ILE A 177 -10.45 -9.25 9.92
CA ILE A 177 -8.99 -9.18 9.81
C ILE A 177 -8.57 -8.21 8.69
N SER A 178 -9.29 -8.18 7.56
CA SER A 178 -8.97 -7.26 6.46
C SER A 178 -9.11 -5.80 6.86
N LEU A 179 -10.10 -5.45 7.69
CA LEU A 179 -10.25 -4.10 8.21
C LEU A 179 -9.05 -3.66 9.05
N PHE A 180 -8.42 -4.56 9.81
CA PHE A 180 -7.16 -4.26 10.50
C PHE A 180 -6.06 -3.84 9.49
N PHE A 181 -5.87 -4.59 8.41
CA PHE A 181 -4.89 -4.23 7.37
C PHE A 181 -5.24 -2.90 6.68
N GLY A 182 -6.53 -2.65 6.46
CA GLY A 182 -7.04 -1.38 5.96
C GLY A 182 -6.69 -0.20 6.88
N LEU A 183 -6.93 -0.34 8.19
CA LEU A 183 -6.59 0.69 9.18
C LEU A 183 -5.08 0.97 9.21
N VAL A 184 -4.24 -0.07 9.20
CA VAL A 184 -2.78 0.11 9.17
C VAL A 184 -2.34 0.86 7.91
N PHE A 185 -2.91 0.53 6.75
CA PHE A 185 -2.54 1.19 5.50
C PHE A 185 -3.03 2.64 5.42
N ALA A 186 -4.25 2.92 5.89
CA ALA A 186 -4.79 4.28 6.00
C ALA A 186 -4.01 5.14 7.01
N GLY A 187 -3.65 4.58 8.17
CA GLY A 187 -2.81 5.25 9.15
C GLY A 187 -1.44 5.62 8.58
N GLY A 188 -0.83 4.71 7.83
CA GLY A 188 0.42 4.96 7.09
C GLY A 188 0.28 6.04 6.02
N HIS A 189 -0.84 6.06 5.28
CA HIS A 189 -1.12 7.08 4.28
C HIS A 189 -1.26 8.48 4.88
N LEU A 190 -1.98 8.64 5.99
CA LEU A 190 -2.10 9.92 6.69
C LEU A 190 -0.72 10.44 7.15
N ASN A 191 0.16 9.55 7.60
CA ASN A 191 1.54 9.92 7.95
C ASN A 191 2.36 10.32 6.71
N GLN A 192 2.13 9.66 5.58
CA GLN A 192 2.73 10.03 4.29
C GLN A 192 2.27 11.41 3.82
N GLU A 193 0.99 11.77 3.96
CA GLU A 193 0.53 13.13 3.62
C GLU A 193 1.24 14.20 4.47
N VAL A 194 1.52 13.92 5.75
CA VAL A 194 2.31 14.83 6.61
C VAL A 194 3.74 14.96 6.11
N ARG A 195 4.38 13.85 5.71
CA ARG A 195 5.72 13.85 5.13
C ARG A 195 5.79 14.68 3.84
N ASP A 196 4.76 14.56 3.01
CA ASP A 196 4.74 15.09 1.65
C ASP A 196 4.11 16.50 1.58
N TYR A 197 3.76 17.09 2.73
CA TYR A 197 3.05 18.37 2.87
C TYR A 197 3.62 19.50 2.01
N ASP A 198 4.93 19.78 2.09
CA ASP A 198 5.55 20.90 1.37
C ASP A 198 5.41 20.73 -0.16
N GLY A 199 5.60 19.50 -0.64
CA GLY A 199 5.49 19.16 -2.07
C GLY A 199 4.04 19.22 -2.54
N ASP A 200 3.10 18.72 -1.74
CA ASP A 200 1.68 18.76 -2.06
C ASP A 200 1.14 20.21 -2.05
N LEU A 201 1.58 21.03 -1.10
CA LEU A 201 1.26 22.47 -1.05
C LEU A 201 1.80 23.21 -2.27
N LEU A 202 3.08 23.00 -2.63
CA LEU A 202 3.73 23.63 -3.78
C LEU A 202 3.04 23.25 -5.11
N THR A 203 2.54 22.04 -5.21
CA THR A 203 1.95 21.50 -6.46
C THR A 203 0.44 21.68 -6.55
N GLY A 204 -0.20 22.19 -5.50
CA GLY A 204 -1.65 22.42 -5.41
C GLY A 204 -2.46 21.15 -5.15
N ILE A 205 -1.85 20.08 -4.65
CA ILE A 205 -2.55 18.86 -4.25
C ILE A 205 -3.13 19.09 -2.86
N ARG A 206 -4.47 19.08 -2.76
CA ARG A 206 -5.19 19.32 -1.51
C ARG A 206 -5.36 18.03 -0.70
N THR A 207 -4.28 17.50 -0.13
CA THR A 207 -4.34 16.36 0.80
C THR A 207 -5.00 16.74 2.14
N SER A 208 -5.24 15.78 3.03
CA SER A 208 -5.74 16.06 4.38
C SER A 208 -4.73 16.87 5.19
N ALA A 209 -3.42 16.61 5.04
CA ALA A 209 -2.36 17.44 5.62
C ALA A 209 -2.40 18.90 5.11
N VAL A 210 -2.63 19.12 3.82
CA VAL A 210 -2.79 20.49 3.26
C VAL A 210 -4.10 21.15 3.74
N ALA A 211 -5.21 20.41 3.74
CA ALA A 211 -6.52 20.95 4.07
C ALA A 211 -6.74 21.21 5.57
N PHE A 212 -6.22 20.34 6.44
CA PHE A 212 -6.45 20.39 7.89
C PHE A 212 -5.18 20.71 8.71
N GLY A 213 -4.02 20.74 8.07
CA GLY A 213 -2.72 20.94 8.70
C GLY A 213 -2.07 19.64 9.18
N CYS A 214 -0.73 19.61 9.14
CA CYS A 214 0.07 18.43 9.51
C CYS A 214 -0.27 17.88 10.89
N ARG A 215 -0.47 18.74 11.90
CA ARG A 215 -0.75 18.29 13.28
C ARG A 215 -2.05 17.50 13.37
N ARG A 216 -3.14 17.97 12.75
CA ARG A 216 -4.44 17.27 12.80
C ARG A 216 -4.37 15.95 12.03
N THR A 217 -3.74 15.95 10.86
CA THR A 217 -3.56 14.74 10.04
C THR A 217 -2.67 13.70 10.72
N PHE A 218 -1.60 14.14 11.40
CA PHE A 218 -0.74 13.26 12.19
C PHE A 218 -1.50 12.64 13.38
N LEU A 219 -2.32 13.43 14.09
CA LEU A 219 -3.16 12.89 15.15
C LEU A 219 -4.22 11.91 14.61
N ALA A 220 -4.82 12.19 13.44
CA ALA A 220 -5.71 11.25 12.77
C ALA A 220 -5.01 9.94 12.39
N SER A 221 -3.75 10.00 11.96
CA SER A 221 -2.89 8.82 11.73
C SER A 221 -2.73 8.01 13.02
N LEU A 222 -2.39 8.66 14.14
CA LEU A 222 -2.25 8.01 15.44
C LEU A 222 -3.56 7.39 15.94
N LEU A 223 -4.69 8.06 15.77
CA LEU A 223 -6.01 7.52 16.11
C LEU A 223 -6.35 6.29 15.25
N THR A 224 -6.08 6.34 13.95
CA THR A 224 -6.26 5.20 13.04
C THR A 224 -5.39 4.02 13.46
N PHE A 225 -4.11 4.24 13.82
CA PHE A 225 -3.26 3.17 14.35
C PHE A 225 -3.75 2.65 15.70
N THR A 226 -4.25 3.52 16.58
CA THR A 226 -4.83 3.12 17.87
C THR A 226 -6.04 2.21 17.66
N ALA A 227 -6.91 2.54 16.70
CA ALA A 227 -8.01 1.66 16.29
C ALA A 227 -7.49 0.32 15.75
N ALA A 228 -6.41 0.31 14.97
CA ALA A 228 -5.79 -0.93 14.50
C ALA A 228 -5.28 -1.81 15.66
N TYR A 229 -4.61 -1.23 16.66
CA TYR A 229 -4.19 -1.96 17.87
C TYR A 229 -5.38 -2.52 18.64
N ALA A 230 -6.39 -1.69 18.91
CA ALA A 230 -7.59 -2.11 19.64
C ALA A 230 -8.32 -3.25 18.91
N MET A 231 -8.46 -3.14 17.59
CA MET A 231 -9.03 -4.18 16.75
C MET A 231 -8.22 -5.48 16.82
N LEU A 232 -6.89 -5.38 16.76
CA LEU A 232 -6.01 -6.55 16.83
C LEU A 232 -6.13 -7.27 18.18
N ALA A 233 -6.17 -6.54 19.30
CA ALA A 233 -6.41 -7.13 20.61
C ALA A 233 -7.79 -7.77 20.71
N ALA A 234 -8.84 -7.12 20.21
CA ALA A 234 -10.18 -7.71 20.19
C ALA A 234 -10.22 -9.01 19.38
N LEU A 235 -9.59 -9.05 18.20
CA LEU A 235 -9.49 -10.27 17.39
C LEU A 235 -8.72 -11.39 18.09
N ALA A 236 -7.67 -11.06 18.84
CA ALA A 236 -6.92 -12.03 19.64
C ALA A 236 -7.72 -12.56 20.83
N GLU A 237 -8.45 -11.69 21.53
CA GLU A 237 -9.31 -12.04 22.66
C GLU A 237 -10.47 -12.95 22.24
N LEU A 238 -11.08 -12.65 21.09
CA LEU A 238 -12.13 -13.47 20.47
C LEU A 238 -11.61 -14.80 19.89
N GLY A 239 -10.30 -15.07 19.94
CA GLY A 239 -9.68 -16.27 19.38
C GLY A 239 -9.73 -16.35 17.85
N ILE A 240 -9.95 -15.23 17.17
CA ILE A 240 -9.87 -15.14 15.70
C ILE A 240 -8.41 -15.10 15.24
N LEU A 241 -7.55 -14.46 16.03
CA LEU A 241 -6.09 -14.41 15.84
C LEU A 241 -5.37 -15.00 17.06
N PRO A 242 -4.07 -15.37 16.96
CA PRO A 242 -3.32 -15.92 18.09
C PRO A 242 -3.36 -15.02 19.33
N ARG A 243 -3.71 -15.60 20.50
CA ARG A 243 -3.74 -14.88 21.79
C ARG A 243 -2.44 -14.17 22.12
N LEU A 244 -1.30 -14.68 21.62
CA LEU A 244 0.00 -14.03 21.78
C LEU A 244 -0.11 -12.55 21.45
N LEU A 245 -0.84 -12.17 20.37
CA LEU A 245 -1.04 -10.80 19.86
C LEU A 245 -1.62 -9.80 20.87
N LEU A 246 -2.15 -10.22 22.02
CA LEU A 246 -2.50 -9.32 23.13
C LEU A 246 -1.29 -8.52 23.62
N TRP A 247 -0.05 -9.03 23.45
CA TRP A 247 1.18 -8.29 23.73
C TRP A 247 1.29 -6.96 22.97
N THR A 248 0.61 -6.81 21.84
CA THR A 248 0.63 -5.57 21.06
C THR A 248 0.06 -4.36 21.82
N MET A 249 -0.71 -4.61 22.89
CA MET A 249 -1.13 -3.57 23.85
C MET A 249 0.07 -2.92 24.56
N THR A 250 1.21 -3.60 24.66
CA THR A 250 2.46 -3.02 25.18
C THR A 250 3.23 -2.21 24.13
N LEU A 251 3.02 -2.50 22.84
CA LEU A 251 3.60 -1.72 21.74
C LEU A 251 2.88 -0.41 21.48
N TRP A 252 1.58 -0.34 21.78
CA TRP A 252 0.80 0.88 21.60
C TRP A 252 1.35 2.08 22.39
N PRO A 253 1.67 1.98 23.70
CA PRO A 253 2.30 3.05 24.45
C PRO A 253 3.65 3.50 23.85
N LEU A 254 4.43 2.57 23.31
CA LEU A 254 5.69 2.89 22.62
C LEU A 254 5.44 3.73 21.36
N HIS A 255 4.45 3.34 20.54
CA HIS A 255 4.02 4.12 19.37
C HIS A 255 3.56 5.52 19.80
N VAL A 256 2.73 5.63 20.84
CA VAL A 256 2.29 6.92 21.40
C VAL A 256 3.47 7.77 21.88
N ALA A 257 4.43 7.19 22.60
CA ALA A 257 5.62 7.89 23.07
C ALA A 257 6.46 8.43 21.91
N TRP A 258 6.62 7.66 20.84
CA TRP A 258 7.28 8.14 19.61
C TRP A 258 6.49 9.24 18.91
N SER A 259 5.17 9.15 18.89
CA SER A 259 4.31 10.20 18.33
C SER A 259 4.39 11.50 19.12
N ILE A 260 4.45 11.44 20.46
CA ILE A 260 4.67 12.62 21.32
C ILE A 260 6.03 13.25 20.99
N ARG A 261 7.09 12.44 20.88
CA ARG A 261 8.41 12.93 20.48
C ARG A 261 8.37 13.58 19.09
N ALA A 262 7.70 12.98 18.12
CA ALA A 262 7.55 13.56 16.78
C ALA A 262 6.85 14.93 16.83
N LEU A 263 5.80 15.07 17.64
CA LEU A 263 5.12 16.36 17.84
C LEU A 263 6.03 17.41 18.49
N GLN A 264 6.87 17.02 19.45
CA GLN A 264 7.83 17.91 20.11
C GLN A 264 8.94 18.39 19.17
N HIS A 265 9.42 17.53 18.26
CA HIS A 265 10.46 17.88 17.28
C HIS A 265 9.92 18.63 16.05
N GLY A 266 8.59 18.76 15.92
CA GLY A 266 7.94 19.31 14.74
C GLY A 266 7.76 18.29 13.62
N LEU A 267 6.69 18.47 12.84
CA LEU A 267 6.24 17.52 11.80
C LEU A 267 6.82 17.83 10.41
N GLY A 268 8.14 18.03 10.36
CA GLY A 268 8.87 18.16 9.09
C GLY A 268 9.09 16.81 8.41
N PHE A 269 9.60 16.85 7.17
CA PHE A 269 9.88 15.67 6.35
C PHE A 269 10.71 14.61 7.09
N GLU A 270 11.83 15.00 7.71
CA GLU A 270 12.72 14.07 8.42
C GLU A 270 12.02 13.38 9.60
N THR A 271 11.25 14.13 10.40
CA THR A 271 10.48 13.57 11.52
C THR A 271 9.41 12.58 11.02
N ALA A 272 8.75 12.90 9.91
CA ALA A 272 7.75 12.01 9.33
C ALA A 272 8.38 10.72 8.76
N VAL A 273 9.54 10.80 8.10
CA VAL A 273 10.32 9.62 7.67
C VAL A 273 10.76 8.77 8.86
N TRP A 274 11.27 9.43 9.92
CA TRP A 274 11.66 8.79 11.17
C TRP A 274 10.50 8.04 11.84
N MET A 275 9.30 8.61 11.79
CA MET A 275 8.09 7.98 12.32
C MET A 275 7.63 6.82 11.44
N GLN A 276 7.70 7.00 10.12
CA GLN A 276 7.38 5.97 9.15
C GLN A 276 8.17 4.69 9.33
N ARG A 277 9.49 4.80 9.50
CA ARG A 277 10.36 3.63 9.73
C ARG A 277 9.96 2.88 11.00
N ARG A 278 9.62 3.61 12.07
CA ARG A 278 9.24 3.04 13.37
C ARG A 278 7.94 2.25 13.32
N TYR A 279 6.85 2.86 12.84
CA TYR A 279 5.59 2.11 12.80
C TYR A 279 5.67 0.96 11.80
N ARG A 280 6.38 1.11 10.67
CA ARG A 280 6.59 0.00 9.72
C ARG A 280 7.32 -1.16 10.38
N PHE A 281 8.34 -0.89 11.18
CA PHE A 281 9.04 -1.91 11.96
C PHE A 281 8.11 -2.60 12.96
N LEU A 282 7.33 -1.84 13.74
CA LEU A 282 6.37 -2.42 14.69
C LEU A 282 5.36 -3.34 13.99
N PHE A 283 4.73 -2.87 12.91
CA PHE A 283 3.74 -3.68 12.18
C PHE A 283 4.36 -4.86 11.41
N ALA A 284 5.63 -4.77 11.01
CA ALA A 284 6.35 -5.93 10.49
C ALA A 284 6.55 -7.00 11.57
N CYS A 285 6.98 -6.63 12.79
CA CYS A 285 7.08 -7.55 13.91
C CYS A 285 5.72 -8.17 14.28
N ILE A 286 4.65 -7.37 14.29
CA ILE A 286 3.28 -7.86 14.51
C ILE A 286 2.87 -8.88 13.44
N GLY A 287 3.14 -8.58 12.17
CA GLY A 287 2.88 -9.49 11.06
C GLY A 287 3.61 -10.83 11.22
N LEU A 288 4.86 -10.83 11.68
CA LEU A 288 5.59 -12.07 11.98
C LEU A 288 4.93 -12.87 13.11
N VAL A 289 4.45 -12.21 14.16
CA VAL A 289 3.73 -12.88 15.25
C VAL A 289 2.41 -13.50 14.78
N MET A 290 1.73 -12.91 13.80
CA MET A 290 0.53 -13.51 13.19
C MET A 290 0.80 -14.84 12.49
N LEU A 291 2.06 -15.15 12.15
CA LEU A 291 2.46 -16.42 11.53
C LEU A 291 2.68 -17.54 12.55
N VAL A 292 2.76 -17.21 13.84
CA VAL A 292 2.90 -18.20 14.92
C VAL A 292 1.56 -18.91 15.08
N ARG A 293 1.56 -20.22 14.87
CA ARG A 293 0.41 -21.11 15.11
C ARG A 293 0.40 -21.61 16.53
#